data_AF-A0A161RDN1-F1
#
_entry.id   AF-A0A161RDN1-F1
#
_cell.length_a   1.000
_cell.length_b   1.000
_cell.length_c   1.000
_cell.angle_alpha   90.00
_cell.angle_beta   90.00
_cell.angle_gamma   90.00
#
_symmetry.space_group_name_H-M   'P 1'
#
loop_
_entity.id
_entity.type
_entity.pdbx_description
1 polymer ?
#
loop_
_entity_poly.entity_id
_entity_poly.type
_entity_poly.pdbx_seq_one_letter_code
_entity_poly.pdbx_strand_id
1 'polypeptide(L)'
;MINTYEITRIKKEINDFNEENFKEYSIDIQNDIKKVVKYTFFLRSIADEENGNHYLKSMVSDLVFLIKSFKDNNYRYVHLNLRSIIEHALRFISDEPASGETRSNELWEKANKFLNANESQKLDISATKGAYKRACNYVHGNAKADMPIVSFFDETLNMKYEVNKTRSLLSNVLKVLHELVYILLAKCADLIDYVFHRKKTLLEYLINKKYVETLRSMTD
;
A
#
# COMPACT_ATOMS: atom_id res chain seq x y z
N MET A 1 -13.54 18.91 -21.50
CA MET A 1 -12.34 19.71 -21.15
C MET A 1 -11.89 19.57 -19.69
N ILE A 2 -12.74 19.18 -18.73
CA ILE A 2 -12.37 19.14 -17.28
C ILE A 2 -11.35 18.02 -16.93
N ASN A 3 -11.40 16.86 -17.61
CA ASN A 3 -10.56 15.70 -17.28
C ASN A 3 -9.06 15.89 -17.63
N THR A 4 -8.74 16.59 -18.73
CA THR A 4 -7.35 16.76 -19.20
C THR A 4 -6.51 17.62 -18.25
N TYR A 5 -7.12 18.63 -17.63
CA TYR A 5 -6.42 19.51 -16.68
C TYR A 5 -6.06 18.76 -15.38
N GLU A 6 -6.99 17.97 -14.85
CA GLU A 6 -6.79 17.24 -13.60
C GLU A 6 -5.69 16.18 -13.71
N ILE A 7 -5.70 15.34 -14.75
CA ILE A 7 -4.65 14.36 -14.97
C ILE A 7 -3.27 15.01 -15.18
N THR A 8 -3.22 16.16 -15.86
CA THR A 8 -1.97 16.90 -16.07
C THR A 8 -1.44 17.44 -14.74
N ARG A 9 -2.31 18.00 -13.90
CA ARG A 9 -1.97 18.49 -12.55
C ARG A 9 -1.42 17.36 -11.68
N ILE A 10 -2.11 16.22 -11.61
CA ILE A 10 -1.68 15.07 -10.79
C ILE A 10 -0.35 14.48 -11.32
N LYS A 11 -0.20 14.34 -12.64
CA LYS A 11 1.08 13.92 -13.24
C LYS A 11 2.23 14.83 -12.84
N LYS A 12 2.01 16.15 -12.89
CA LYS A 12 2.99 17.15 -12.49
C LYS A 12 3.33 17.01 -11.00
N GLU A 13 2.32 16.97 -10.14
CA GLU A 13 2.49 16.82 -8.68
C GLU A 13 3.30 15.58 -8.30
N ILE A 14 3.03 14.42 -8.93
CA ILE A 14 3.78 13.18 -8.68
C ILE A 14 5.24 13.29 -9.16
N ASN A 15 5.48 13.96 -10.29
CA ASN A 15 6.83 14.15 -10.81
C ASN A 15 7.62 15.13 -9.94
N ASP A 16 7.04 16.30 -9.62
CA ASP A 16 7.64 17.30 -8.75
C ASP A 16 7.99 16.68 -7.38
N PHE A 17 7.05 15.95 -6.76
CA PHE A 17 7.30 15.27 -5.49
C PHE A 17 8.51 14.34 -5.56
N ASN A 18 8.62 13.55 -6.63
CA ASN A 18 9.71 12.60 -6.79
C ASN A 18 11.06 13.30 -7.09
N GLU A 19 11.06 14.39 -7.85
CA GLU A 19 12.25 15.20 -8.14
C GLU A 19 12.75 15.93 -6.88
N GLU A 20 11.84 16.45 -6.06
CA GLU A 20 12.18 17.13 -4.81
C GLU A 20 12.73 16.17 -3.75
N ASN A 21 12.14 14.97 -3.65
CA ASN A 21 12.40 14.07 -2.52
C ASN A 21 13.31 12.89 -2.86
N PHE A 22 13.44 12.47 -4.12
CA PHE A 22 14.14 11.23 -4.47
C PHE A 22 15.13 11.37 -5.64
N LYS A 23 15.52 12.59 -6.03
CA LYS A 23 16.46 12.83 -7.15
C LYS A 23 17.81 12.13 -7.03
N GLU A 24 18.28 11.90 -5.81
CA GLU A 24 19.56 11.25 -5.52
C GLU A 24 19.51 9.72 -5.65
N TYR A 25 18.31 9.13 -5.74
CA TYR A 25 18.13 7.70 -5.93
C TYR A 25 18.26 7.33 -7.41
N SER A 26 18.53 6.05 -7.70
CA SER A 26 18.54 5.57 -9.08
C SER A 26 17.17 5.73 -9.76
N ILE A 27 17.16 5.84 -11.08
CA ILE A 27 15.93 5.98 -11.87
C ILE A 27 14.92 4.85 -11.61
N ASP A 28 15.41 3.64 -11.36
CA ASP A 28 14.58 2.48 -11.02
C ASP A 28 13.85 2.69 -9.68
N ILE A 29 14.57 3.14 -8.65
CA ILE A 29 13.98 3.42 -7.33
C ILE A 29 12.99 4.57 -7.42
N GLN A 30 13.34 5.64 -8.14
CA GLN A 30 12.45 6.76 -8.40
C GLN A 30 11.15 6.30 -9.08
N ASN A 31 11.25 5.44 -10.10
CA ASN A 31 10.08 4.91 -10.79
C ASN A 31 9.22 4.02 -9.87
N ASP A 32 9.82 3.24 -8.98
CA ASP A 32 9.10 2.42 -8.01
C ASP A 32 8.42 3.27 -6.93
N ILE A 33 9.08 4.32 -6.42
CA ILE A 33 8.47 5.30 -5.51
C ILE A 33 7.30 6.01 -6.18
N LYS A 34 7.44 6.44 -7.45
CA LYS A 34 6.33 7.03 -8.22
C LYS A 34 5.11 6.10 -8.27
N LYS A 35 5.28 4.79 -8.36
CA LYS A 35 4.15 3.83 -8.31
C LYS A 35 3.47 3.81 -6.94
N VAL A 36 4.23 3.89 -5.84
CA VAL A 36 3.67 4.00 -4.48
C VAL A 36 2.90 5.31 -4.31
N VAL A 37 3.45 6.43 -4.79
CA VAL A 37 2.78 7.74 -4.76
C VAL A 37 1.47 7.69 -5.56
N LYS A 38 1.47 7.13 -6.77
CA LYS A 38 0.25 6.93 -7.55
C LYS A 38 -0.81 6.12 -6.81
N TYR A 39 -0.43 5.02 -6.17
CA TYR A 39 -1.36 4.23 -5.36
C TYR A 39 -1.91 5.05 -4.19
N THR A 40 -1.10 5.92 -3.59
CA THR A 40 -1.54 6.85 -2.53
C THR A 40 -2.61 7.82 -3.04
N PHE A 41 -2.43 8.41 -4.23
CA PHE A 41 -3.46 9.26 -4.86
C PHE A 41 -4.75 8.49 -5.19
N PHE A 42 -4.61 7.27 -5.71
CA PHE A 42 -5.75 6.40 -5.99
C PHE A 42 -6.57 6.15 -4.72
N LEU A 43 -5.91 5.70 -3.65
CA LEU A 43 -6.57 5.36 -2.41
C LEU A 43 -7.18 6.60 -1.73
N ARG A 44 -6.48 7.73 -1.78
CA ARG A 44 -6.99 9.02 -1.27
C ARG A 44 -8.27 9.43 -2.00
N SER A 45 -8.34 9.27 -3.31
CA SER A 45 -9.54 9.61 -4.08
C SER A 45 -10.77 8.81 -3.63
N ILE A 46 -10.58 7.54 -3.26
CA ILE A 46 -11.65 6.69 -2.71
C ILE A 46 -11.97 7.11 -1.27
N ALA A 47 -10.96 7.33 -0.44
CA ALA A 47 -11.12 7.69 0.96
C ALA A 47 -11.83 9.05 1.17
N ASP A 48 -11.63 10.00 0.25
CA ASP A 48 -12.25 11.31 0.26
C ASP A 48 -13.76 11.22 -0.08
N GLU A 49 -14.16 10.28 -0.94
CA GLU A 49 -15.57 10.07 -1.32
C GLU A 49 -16.35 9.24 -0.29
N GLU A 50 -15.73 8.20 0.29
CA GLU A 50 -16.35 7.29 1.27
C GLU A 50 -16.58 7.92 2.66
N ASN A 51 -16.66 9.26 2.73
CA ASN A 51 -17.04 10.07 3.90
C ASN A 51 -16.51 9.57 5.26
N GLY A 52 -15.20 9.28 5.32
CA GLY A 52 -14.56 8.99 6.61
C GLY A 52 -14.43 7.52 6.99
N ASN A 53 -14.42 6.60 6.03
CA ASN A 53 -13.89 5.26 6.30
C ASN A 53 -12.47 5.36 6.88
N HIS A 54 -12.35 5.09 8.18
CA HIS A 54 -11.11 5.25 8.93
C HIS A 54 -9.99 4.40 8.34
N TYR A 55 -10.29 3.20 7.85
CA TYR A 55 -9.27 2.30 7.29
C TYR A 55 -8.66 2.81 6.01
N LEU A 56 -9.47 3.34 5.09
CA LEU A 56 -8.95 3.94 3.86
C LEU A 56 -8.05 5.15 4.18
N LYS A 57 -8.46 6.00 5.13
CA LYS A 57 -7.67 7.16 5.57
C LYS A 57 -6.38 6.77 6.26
N SER A 58 -6.42 5.75 7.13
CA SER A 58 -5.21 5.24 7.81
C SER A 58 -4.24 4.63 6.81
N MET A 59 -4.72 3.86 5.82
CA MET A 59 -3.86 3.35 4.75
C MET A 59 -3.20 4.47 3.93
N VAL A 60 -3.92 5.56 3.62
CA VAL A 60 -3.33 6.75 2.95
C VAL A 60 -2.23 7.36 3.81
N SER A 61 -2.49 7.56 5.11
CA SER A 61 -1.49 8.06 6.06
C SER A 61 -0.25 7.16 6.13
N ASP A 62 -0.46 5.85 6.28
CA ASP A 62 0.62 4.87 6.39
C ASP A 62 1.44 4.78 5.09
N LEU A 63 0.82 4.96 3.91
CA LEU A 63 1.55 5.06 2.64
C LEU A 63 2.46 6.28 2.59
N VAL A 64 2.01 7.43 3.08
CA VAL A 64 2.85 8.64 3.18
C VAL A 64 4.02 8.40 4.14
N PHE A 65 3.76 7.81 5.30
CA PHE A 65 4.83 7.46 6.25
C PHE A 65 5.76 6.38 5.72
N LEU A 66 5.27 5.43 4.91
CA LEU A 66 6.07 4.43 4.22
C LEU A 66 7.01 5.07 3.19
N ILE A 67 6.53 6.03 2.39
CA ILE A 67 7.36 6.80 1.45
C ILE A 67 8.43 7.58 2.22
N LYS A 68 8.04 8.29 3.29
CA LYS A 68 8.99 8.99 4.17
C LYS A 68 10.04 8.04 4.76
N SER A 69 9.63 6.84 5.15
CA SER A 69 10.56 5.84 5.71
C SER A 69 11.61 5.37 4.71
N PHE A 70 11.28 5.32 3.40
CA PHE A 70 12.27 5.09 2.36
C PHE A 70 13.26 6.24 2.22
N LYS A 71 12.77 7.49 2.31
CA LYS A 71 13.61 8.69 2.29
C LYS A 71 14.58 8.74 3.49
N ASP A 72 14.08 8.39 4.67
CA ASP A 72 14.85 8.39 5.92
C ASP A 72 15.73 7.14 6.10
N ASN A 73 15.66 6.17 5.17
CA ASN A 73 16.30 4.86 5.29
C ASN A 73 15.90 4.08 6.55
N ASN A 74 14.68 4.30 7.04
CA ASN A 74 14.18 3.67 8.24
C ASN A 74 13.38 2.40 7.91
N TYR A 75 14.09 1.30 7.66
CA TYR A 75 13.45 0.03 7.27
C TYR A 75 12.52 -0.55 8.32
N ARG A 76 12.75 -0.24 9.62
CA ARG A 76 11.80 -0.61 10.68
C ARG A 76 10.46 0.05 10.46
N TYR A 77 10.46 1.34 10.15
CA TYR A 77 9.24 2.06 9.85
C TYR A 77 8.64 1.67 8.50
N VAL A 78 9.44 1.27 7.49
CA VAL A 78 8.89 0.65 6.27
C VAL A 78 8.06 -0.59 6.62
N HIS A 79 8.60 -1.49 7.43
CA HIS A 79 7.88 -2.70 7.86
C HIS A 79 6.67 -2.38 8.75
N LEU A 80 6.79 -1.42 9.66
CA LEU A 80 5.68 -0.98 10.52
C LEU A 80 4.49 -0.48 9.69
N ASN A 81 4.74 0.44 8.76
CA ASN A 81 3.70 0.99 7.90
C ASN A 81 3.13 -0.08 6.96
N LEU A 82 3.98 -0.95 6.38
CA LEU A 82 3.49 -2.05 5.52
C LEU A 82 2.58 -3.02 6.29
N ARG A 83 2.92 -3.34 7.54
CA ARG A 83 2.06 -4.15 8.42
C ARG A 83 0.72 -3.46 8.65
N SER A 84 0.74 -2.17 8.98
CA SER A 84 -0.46 -1.37 9.26
C SER A 84 -1.38 -1.25 8.04
N ILE A 85 -0.84 -0.98 6.85
CA ILE A 85 -1.58 -0.94 5.58
C ILE A 85 -2.31 -2.27 5.35
N ILE A 86 -1.60 -3.39 5.50
CA ILE A 86 -2.19 -4.72 5.33
C ILE A 86 -3.31 -4.96 6.36
N GLU A 87 -3.07 -4.64 7.63
CA GLU A 87 -4.08 -4.83 8.69
C GLU A 87 -5.35 -4.00 8.42
N HIS A 88 -5.20 -2.74 8.02
CA HIS A 88 -6.33 -1.88 7.66
C HIS A 88 -7.08 -2.39 6.42
N ALA A 89 -6.39 -2.89 5.41
CA ALA A 89 -7.04 -3.50 4.25
C ALA A 89 -7.85 -4.75 4.64
N LEU A 90 -7.30 -5.63 5.48
CA LEU A 90 -7.99 -6.83 5.94
C LEU A 90 -9.22 -6.48 6.79
N ARG A 91 -9.13 -5.46 7.65
CA ARG A 91 -10.26 -4.98 8.44
C ARG A 91 -11.34 -4.34 7.57
N PHE A 92 -10.93 -3.56 6.56
CA PHE A 92 -11.84 -2.94 5.60
C PHE A 92 -12.66 -3.99 4.84
N ILE A 93 -12.04 -5.05 4.32
CA ILE A 93 -12.79 -6.06 3.57
C ILE A 93 -13.65 -6.97 4.45
N SER A 94 -13.23 -7.19 5.70
CA SER A 94 -13.92 -8.07 6.64
C SER A 94 -15.01 -7.35 7.44
N ASP A 95 -15.21 -6.05 7.23
CA ASP A 95 -16.10 -5.17 8.02
C ASP A 95 -15.85 -5.26 9.53
N GLU A 96 -14.60 -5.49 9.92
CA GLU A 96 -14.22 -5.58 11.32
C GLU A 96 -14.16 -4.17 11.94
N PRO A 97 -14.58 -3.97 13.19
CA PRO A 97 -14.49 -2.69 13.87
C PRO A 97 -13.05 -2.37 14.31
N ALA A 98 -12.75 -1.08 14.42
CA ALA A 98 -11.39 -0.60 14.74
C ALA A 98 -11.02 -0.87 16.21
N SER A 99 -12.02 -0.98 17.08
CA SER A 99 -11.89 -1.24 18.51
C SER A 99 -11.76 -2.72 18.88
N GLY A 100 -11.84 -3.64 17.91
CA GLY A 100 -11.82 -5.08 18.19
C GLY A 100 -10.41 -5.62 18.43
N GLU A 101 -10.23 -6.38 19.52
CA GLU A 101 -9.06 -7.24 19.80
C GLU A 101 -8.94 -8.43 18.84
N THR A 102 -9.50 -8.34 17.63
CA THR A 102 -9.47 -9.41 16.64
C THR A 102 -8.04 -9.84 16.40
N ARG A 103 -7.74 -11.10 16.76
CA ARG A 103 -6.39 -11.64 16.61
C ARG A 103 -6.05 -11.69 15.13
N SER A 104 -4.76 -11.56 14.79
CA SER A 104 -4.34 -11.53 13.39
C SER A 104 -4.81 -12.75 12.60
N ASN A 105 -4.81 -13.95 13.20
CA ASN A 105 -5.25 -15.17 12.53
C ASN A 105 -6.75 -15.12 12.19
N GLU A 106 -7.59 -14.67 13.14
CA GLU A 106 -9.03 -14.53 12.94
C GLU A 106 -9.33 -13.49 11.85
N LEU A 107 -8.59 -12.37 11.84
CA LEU A 107 -8.71 -11.34 10.81
C LEU A 107 -8.38 -11.91 9.42
N TRP A 108 -7.31 -12.71 9.31
CA TRP A 108 -6.95 -13.40 8.07
C TRP A 108 -8.01 -14.43 7.65
N GLU A 109 -8.61 -15.17 8.58
CA GLU A 109 -9.68 -16.12 8.28
C GLU A 109 -10.92 -15.42 7.73
N LYS A 110 -11.35 -14.33 8.36
CA LYS A 110 -12.48 -13.51 7.88
C LYS A 110 -12.22 -12.91 6.51
N ALA A 111 -11.04 -12.33 6.30
CA ALA A 111 -10.61 -11.79 5.02
C ALA A 111 -10.61 -12.88 3.93
N ASN A 112 -10.04 -14.06 4.21
CA ASN A 112 -10.05 -15.17 3.27
C ASN A 112 -11.47 -15.67 2.99
N LYS A 113 -12.36 -15.69 3.99
CA LYS A 113 -13.76 -16.05 3.77
C LYS A 113 -14.44 -15.08 2.81
N PHE A 114 -14.23 -13.78 2.98
CA PHE A 114 -14.72 -12.76 2.05
C PHE A 114 -14.16 -12.97 0.63
N LEU A 115 -12.85 -13.12 0.50
CA LEU A 115 -12.18 -13.24 -0.80
C LEU A 115 -12.52 -14.55 -1.53
N ASN A 116 -12.80 -15.64 -0.80
CA ASN A 116 -13.19 -16.92 -1.40
C ASN A 116 -14.70 -17.04 -1.65
N ALA A 117 -15.54 -16.18 -1.06
CA ALA A 117 -16.99 -16.19 -1.30
C ALA A 117 -17.35 -15.66 -2.70
N ASN A 118 -16.47 -14.84 -3.31
CA ASN A 118 -16.60 -14.37 -4.67
C ASN A 118 -15.92 -15.35 -5.64
N GLU A 119 -16.64 -16.40 -6.05
CA GLU A 119 -16.12 -17.48 -6.92
C GLU A 119 -15.56 -17.01 -8.28
N SER A 120 -15.93 -15.80 -8.72
CA SER A 120 -15.51 -15.24 -10.02
C SER A 120 -14.03 -14.85 -10.08
N GLN A 121 -13.35 -14.62 -8.95
CA GLN A 121 -11.91 -14.35 -8.89
C GLN A 121 -11.27 -14.87 -7.61
N LYS A 122 -10.67 -16.06 -7.67
CA LYS A 122 -9.79 -16.55 -6.59
C LYS A 122 -8.53 -15.68 -6.56
N LEU A 123 -8.49 -14.70 -5.65
CA LEU A 123 -7.35 -13.80 -5.48
C LEU A 123 -6.21 -14.50 -4.73
N ASP A 124 -5.03 -14.57 -5.37
CA ASP A 124 -3.80 -14.95 -4.68
C ASP A 124 -3.25 -13.75 -3.92
N ILE A 125 -3.29 -13.83 -2.59
CA ILE A 125 -2.79 -12.80 -1.66
C ILE A 125 -1.51 -13.24 -0.93
N SER A 126 -0.76 -14.18 -1.53
CA SER A 126 0.42 -14.78 -0.92
C SER A 126 1.54 -13.77 -0.64
N ALA A 127 1.71 -12.73 -1.48
CA ALA A 127 2.71 -11.71 -1.23
C ALA A 127 2.32 -10.84 -0.02
N THR A 128 1.05 -10.50 0.13
CA THR A 128 0.48 -9.77 1.26
C THR A 128 0.66 -10.57 2.55
N LYS A 129 0.28 -11.86 2.57
CA LYS A 129 0.47 -12.72 3.75
C LYS A 129 1.94 -12.88 4.12
N GLY A 130 2.81 -13.09 3.13
CA GLY A 130 4.25 -13.20 3.32
C GLY A 130 4.87 -11.89 3.85
N ALA A 131 4.45 -10.75 3.30
CA ALA A 131 4.91 -9.43 3.72
C ALA A 131 4.45 -9.11 5.15
N TYR A 132 3.20 -9.43 5.52
CA TYR A 132 2.70 -9.25 6.88
C TYR A 132 3.49 -10.07 7.89
N LYS A 133 3.75 -11.35 7.62
CA LYS A 133 4.57 -12.20 8.51
C LYS A 133 5.97 -11.65 8.67
N ARG A 134 6.64 -11.24 7.58
CA ARG A 134 7.97 -10.61 7.63
C ARG A 134 7.95 -9.31 8.41
N ALA A 135 6.95 -8.46 8.20
CA ALA A 135 6.83 -7.19 8.90
C ALA A 135 6.56 -7.38 10.40
N CYS A 136 5.71 -8.33 10.79
CA CYS A 136 5.50 -8.69 12.19
C CYS A 136 6.81 -9.17 12.84
N ASN A 137 7.56 -10.04 12.16
CA ASN A 137 8.87 -10.47 12.64
C ASN A 137 9.86 -9.30 12.73
N TYR A 138 9.84 -8.34 11.82
CA TYR A 138 10.76 -7.20 11.87
C TYR A 138 10.41 -6.21 12.99
N VAL A 139 9.12 -6.04 13.29
CA VAL A 139 8.62 -5.10 14.30
C VAL A 139 8.66 -5.69 15.71
N HIS A 140 8.30 -6.98 15.85
CA HIS A 140 8.19 -7.68 17.15
C HIS A 140 9.30 -8.71 17.37
N GLY A 141 9.78 -9.36 16.31
CA GLY A 141 10.81 -10.38 16.37
C GLY A 141 12.19 -9.74 16.42
N ASN A 142 12.65 -9.39 17.62
CA ASN A 142 14.04 -9.02 17.79
C ASN A 142 14.87 -10.31 17.93
N ALA A 143 15.24 -10.94 16.83
CA ALA A 143 16.18 -12.08 16.83
C ALA A 143 17.55 -11.72 17.44
N LYS A 144 17.81 -10.42 17.67
CA LYS A 144 18.97 -9.87 18.36
C LYS A 144 18.67 -9.38 19.79
N ALA A 145 17.51 -9.73 20.37
CA ALA A 145 17.15 -9.34 21.73
C ALA A 145 18.13 -9.86 22.79
N ASP A 146 18.83 -10.95 22.49
CA ASP A 146 19.87 -11.52 23.36
C ASP A 146 21.21 -10.76 23.28
N MET A 147 21.31 -9.73 22.44
CA MET A 147 22.50 -8.91 22.32
C MET A 147 22.58 -7.87 23.46
N PRO A 148 23.78 -7.56 24.00
CA PRO A 148 23.94 -6.44 24.93
C PRO A 148 23.37 -5.14 24.36
N ILE A 149 22.68 -4.36 25.21
CA ILE A 149 22.00 -3.11 24.81
C ILE A 149 22.91 -2.15 24.04
N VAL A 150 24.17 -2.02 24.45
CA VAL A 150 25.14 -1.13 23.78
C VAL A 150 25.38 -1.59 22.34
N SER A 151 25.66 -2.87 22.14
CA SER A 151 25.89 -3.44 20.81
C SER A 151 24.63 -3.36 19.94
N PHE A 152 23.45 -3.59 20.52
CA PHE A 152 22.19 -3.47 19.80
C PHE A 152 21.93 -2.01 19.38
N PHE A 153 22.17 -1.05 20.27
CA PHE A 153 22.03 0.37 19.97
C PHE A 153 23.01 0.82 18.87
N ASP A 154 24.29 0.42 18.97
CA ASP A 154 25.30 0.73 17.95
C ASP A 154 24.94 0.16 16.58
N GLU A 155 24.38 -1.05 16.51
CA GLU A 155 23.87 -1.59 15.25
C GLU A 155 22.71 -0.77 14.68
N THR A 156 21.80 -0.26 15.53
CA THR A 156 20.70 0.60 15.05
C THR A 156 21.19 1.93 14.49
N LEU A 157 22.25 2.51 15.07
CA LEU A 157 22.89 3.72 14.57
C LEU A 157 23.65 3.49 13.25
N ASN A 158 24.23 2.29 13.09
CA ASN A 158 25.10 1.96 11.98
C ASN A 158 24.40 1.18 10.85
N MET A 159 23.07 1.06 10.85
CA MET A 159 22.33 0.49 9.72
C MET A 159 22.52 1.35 8.47
N LYS A 160 23.47 0.97 7.61
CA LYS A 160 23.77 1.70 6.38
C LYS A 160 22.74 1.41 5.29
N TYR A 161 22.68 2.36 4.36
CA TYR A 161 21.96 2.27 3.10
C TYR A 161 22.55 1.14 2.24
N GLU A 162 21.76 0.07 2.05
CA GLU A 162 22.06 -0.96 1.07
C GLU A 162 21.06 -0.82 -0.08
N VAL A 163 21.52 -0.30 -1.22
CA VAL A 163 20.69 -0.12 -2.45
C VAL A 163 19.91 -1.41 -2.80
N ASN A 164 20.57 -2.57 -2.68
CA ASN A 164 19.96 -3.87 -2.95
C ASN A 164 18.80 -4.18 -2.01
N LYS A 165 18.92 -3.80 -0.74
CA LYS A 165 17.89 -3.96 0.27
C LYS A 165 16.71 -3.02 0.01
N THR A 166 16.97 -1.76 -0.33
CA THR A 166 15.92 -0.79 -0.72
C THR A 166 15.11 -1.29 -1.92
N ARG A 167 15.77 -1.76 -2.98
CA ARG A 167 15.10 -2.29 -4.17
C ARG A 167 14.26 -3.53 -3.86
N SER A 168 14.79 -4.46 -3.06
CA SER A 168 14.07 -5.65 -2.61
C SER A 168 12.83 -5.30 -1.77
N LEU A 169 12.97 -4.34 -0.85
CA LEU A 169 11.85 -3.85 -0.04
C LEU A 169 10.78 -3.16 -0.90
N LEU A 170 11.17 -2.28 -1.81
CA LEU A 170 10.23 -1.64 -2.74
C LEU A 170 9.53 -2.66 -3.63
N SER A 171 10.24 -3.65 -4.18
CA SER A 171 9.64 -4.71 -4.96
C SER A 171 8.57 -5.47 -4.16
N ASN A 172 8.85 -5.77 -2.89
CA ASN A 172 7.87 -6.40 -2.00
C ASN A 172 6.67 -5.49 -1.72
N VAL A 173 6.88 -4.20 -1.46
CA VAL A 173 5.80 -3.22 -1.30
C VAL A 173 4.92 -3.21 -2.55
N LEU A 174 5.49 -3.09 -3.74
CA LEU A 174 4.72 -3.03 -4.98
C LEU A 174 3.90 -4.31 -5.24
N LYS A 175 4.40 -5.49 -4.85
CA LYS A 175 3.63 -6.73 -4.90
C LYS A 175 2.43 -6.69 -3.95
N VAL A 176 2.60 -6.17 -2.74
CA VAL A 176 1.49 -5.97 -1.80
C VAL A 176 0.48 -4.99 -2.36
N LEU A 177 0.91 -3.82 -2.85
CA LEU A 177 0.01 -2.83 -3.43
C LEU A 177 -0.76 -3.40 -4.64
N HIS A 178 -0.12 -4.25 -5.46
CA HIS A 178 -0.77 -4.96 -6.54
C HIS A 178 -1.96 -5.80 -6.05
N GLU A 179 -1.72 -6.66 -5.06
CA GLU A 179 -2.76 -7.50 -4.47
C GLU A 179 -3.85 -6.66 -3.78
N LEU A 180 -3.46 -5.57 -3.11
CA LEU A 180 -4.39 -4.65 -2.47
C LEU A 180 -5.32 -3.93 -3.46
N VAL A 181 -4.88 -3.60 -4.69
CA VAL A 181 -5.79 -3.06 -5.72
C VAL A 181 -6.91 -4.07 -6.00
N TYR A 182 -6.58 -5.35 -6.18
CA TYR A 182 -7.61 -6.37 -6.43
C TYR A 182 -8.54 -6.59 -5.24
N ILE A 183 -8.00 -6.55 -4.02
CA ILE A 183 -8.80 -6.61 -2.79
C ILE A 183 -9.81 -5.45 -2.74
N LEU A 184 -9.39 -4.23 -3.08
CA LEU A 184 -10.29 -3.06 -3.15
C LEU A 184 -11.33 -3.21 -4.26
N LEU A 185 -10.94 -3.67 -5.45
CA LEU A 185 -11.89 -3.94 -6.54
C LEU A 185 -12.96 -4.96 -6.10
N ALA A 186 -12.57 -6.04 -5.43
CA ALA A 186 -13.51 -7.04 -4.94
C ALA A 186 -14.45 -6.51 -3.84
N LYS A 187 -14.03 -5.50 -3.06
CA LYS A 187 -14.81 -4.94 -1.95
C LYS A 187 -15.70 -3.77 -2.34
N CYS A 188 -15.21 -2.87 -3.19
CA CYS A 188 -15.86 -1.59 -3.47
C CYS A 188 -15.74 -1.14 -4.94
N ALA A 189 -15.88 -2.09 -5.89
CA ALA A 189 -15.89 -1.80 -7.32
C ALA A 189 -16.82 -0.62 -7.68
N ASP A 190 -18.08 -0.64 -7.23
CA ASP A 190 -19.06 0.41 -7.55
C ASP A 190 -18.62 1.81 -7.10
N LEU A 191 -18.03 1.90 -5.90
CA LEU A 191 -17.48 3.15 -5.38
C LEU A 191 -16.30 3.62 -6.23
N ILE A 192 -15.38 2.72 -6.59
CA ILE A 192 -14.25 3.05 -7.45
C ILE A 192 -14.76 3.50 -8.83
N ASP A 193 -15.76 2.83 -9.38
CA ASP A 193 -16.36 3.22 -10.64
C ASP A 193 -16.97 4.62 -10.55
N TYR A 194 -17.75 4.88 -9.50
CA TYR A 194 -18.36 6.17 -9.20
C TYR A 194 -17.33 7.31 -9.10
N VAL A 195 -16.29 7.15 -8.25
CA VAL A 195 -15.22 8.14 -8.04
C VAL A 195 -14.52 8.49 -9.36
N PHE A 196 -14.33 7.49 -10.23
CA PHE A 196 -13.59 7.63 -11.48
C PHE A 196 -14.47 7.61 -12.74
N HIS A 197 -15.79 7.75 -12.62
CA HIS A 197 -16.74 7.52 -13.72
C HIS A 197 -16.39 8.35 -14.97
N ARG A 198 -16.09 9.64 -14.77
CA ARG A 198 -15.67 10.57 -15.83
C ARG A 198 -14.15 10.79 -15.93
N LYS A 199 -13.36 9.98 -15.20
CA LYS A 199 -11.90 10.14 -15.01
C LYS A 199 -11.14 8.83 -15.27
N LYS A 200 -11.63 7.95 -16.15
CA LYS A 200 -11.00 6.64 -16.42
C LYS A 200 -9.54 6.72 -16.86
N THR A 201 -9.14 7.74 -17.62
CA THR A 201 -7.74 7.97 -18.01
C THR A 201 -6.84 8.28 -16.80
N LEU A 202 -7.37 9.01 -15.81
CA LEU A 202 -6.66 9.25 -14.55
C LEU A 202 -6.53 7.95 -13.77
N LEU A 203 -7.61 7.17 -13.64
CA LEU A 203 -7.58 5.87 -12.98
C LEU A 203 -6.54 4.94 -13.62
N GLU A 204 -6.53 4.83 -14.95
CA GLU A 204 -5.54 4.05 -15.71
C GLU A 204 -4.11 4.51 -15.43
N TYR A 205 -3.87 5.82 -15.33
CA TYR A 205 -2.55 6.34 -14.99
C TYR A 205 -2.13 6.00 -13.54
N LEU A 206 -3.06 5.98 -12.60
CA LEU A 206 -2.80 5.74 -11.18
C LEU A 206 -2.57 4.25 -10.88
N ILE A 207 -3.45 3.36 -11.37
CA ILE A 207 -3.38 1.94 -11.03
C ILE A 207 -2.94 1.02 -12.17
N ASN A 208 -2.90 1.46 -13.43
CA ASN A 208 -2.68 0.67 -14.67
C ASN A 208 -3.98 0.19 -15.34
N LYS A 209 -3.97 0.14 -16.67
CA LYS A 209 -5.06 -0.27 -17.55
C LYS A 209 -5.69 -1.61 -17.18
N LYS A 210 -4.87 -2.60 -16.81
CA LYS A 210 -5.35 -3.96 -16.50
C LYS A 210 -6.43 -3.99 -15.40
N TYR A 211 -6.30 -3.12 -14.40
CA TYR A 211 -7.27 -3.04 -13.30
C TYR A 211 -8.52 -2.26 -13.69
N VAL A 212 -8.40 -1.29 -14.60
CA VAL A 212 -9.56 -0.58 -15.17
C VAL A 212 -10.39 -1.54 -16.01
N GLU A 213 -9.74 -2.42 -16.77
CA GLU A 213 -10.42 -3.49 -17.52
C GLU A 213 -11.11 -4.48 -16.57
N THR A 214 -10.45 -4.84 -15.46
CA THR A 214 -11.06 -5.69 -14.42
C THR A 214 -12.28 -5.00 -13.78
N LEU A 215 -12.16 -3.72 -13.42
CA LEU A 215 -13.26 -2.94 -12.85
C LEU A 215 -14.48 -2.92 -13.78
N ARG A 216 -14.28 -2.64 -15.07
CA ARG A 216 -15.37 -2.62 -16.07
C ARG A 216 -16.11 -3.95 -16.11
N SER A 217 -15.39 -5.08 -16.10
CA SER A 217 -16.02 -6.41 -16.08
C SER A 217 -16.84 -6.72 -14.82
N MET A 218 -16.71 -5.90 -13.76
CA MET A 218 -17.46 -6.05 -12.51
C MET A 218 -18.68 -5.12 -12.43
N THR A 219 -18.71 -4.04 -13.21
CA THR A 219 -19.72 -2.96 -13.10
C THR A 219 -20.58 -2.77 -14.35
N ASP A 220 -20.27 -3.49 -15.44
CA ASP A 220 -21.08 -3.59 -16.66
C ASP A 220 -22.14 -4.71 -16.52
#